data_AF-G0UKB0-F1
#
_entry.id   AF-G0UKB0-F1
#
_cell.length_a   1.000
_cell.length_b   1.000
_cell.length_c   1.000
_cell.angle_alpha   90.00
_cell.angle_beta   90.00
_cell.angle_gamma   90.00
#
_symmetry.space_group_name_H-M   'P 1'
#
loop_
_entity.id
_entity.type
_entity.pdbx_description
1 polymer ?
#
loop_
_entity_poly.entity_id
_entity_poly.type
_entity_poly.pdbx_seq_one_letter_code
_entity_poly.pdbx_strand_id
1 'polypeptide(L)'
;MNTEQYGYNKIAVFEALNVQVVLAVMDTQLECHRGKTPIFAIGFRGTTNLSNARENLRMRQRRWREVNNERKGWSITRSAKVHSGFLNIWISLKLAVLHTLQTFLTTHSSVVYRVLCTGHSLGGAVASLCAYSVRRMLRQIKYPLSEVTVYTFGQPAIGNSAFRSAYDKAVPRTFRVVNESDAVSLFSLFGGTHVGVEVDIDRHGNYICKPTFIERLFRPTRGTGFALQNHTLSAYAESLNALADCNGAGACRVRCRRPYVQNASTRANSVVKTDADTTSTV
;
A
#
# COMPACT_ATOMS: atom_id res chain seq x y z
N MET A 1 1.88 -14.62 -3.08
CA MET A 1 1.95 -14.21 -1.66
C MET A 1 0.89 -14.98 -0.91
N ASN A 2 1.24 -15.66 0.19
CA ASN A 2 0.25 -16.26 1.07
C ASN A 2 -0.27 -15.16 2.01
N THR A 3 -1.48 -14.64 1.76
CA THR A 3 -2.11 -13.60 2.61
C THR A 3 -2.84 -14.22 3.81
N GLU A 4 -3.22 -15.49 3.71
CA GLU A 4 -3.97 -16.24 4.72
C GLU A 4 -3.14 -16.43 5.99
N GLN A 5 -1.82 -16.59 5.86
CA GLN A 5 -0.88 -16.64 7.00
C GLN A 5 -0.87 -15.35 7.86
N TYR A 6 -1.47 -14.27 7.35
CA TYR A 6 -1.66 -12.99 8.02
C TYR A 6 -3.14 -12.66 8.25
N GLY A 7 -4.04 -13.63 8.05
CA GLY A 7 -5.47 -13.48 8.31
C GLY A 7 -6.22 -12.66 7.27
N TYR A 8 -5.76 -12.71 6.03
CA TYR A 8 -6.43 -12.09 4.89
C TYR A 8 -6.81 -13.13 3.83
N ASN A 9 -8.11 -13.22 3.55
CA ASN A 9 -8.67 -14.07 2.49
C ASN A 9 -8.48 -13.37 1.14
N LYS A 10 -7.81 -14.04 0.21
CA LYS A 10 -7.50 -13.51 -1.11
C LYS A 10 -8.76 -13.48 -1.98
N ILE A 11 -9.09 -12.31 -2.52
CA ILE A 11 -10.24 -12.10 -3.42
C ILE A 11 -9.82 -12.24 -4.89
N ALA A 12 -8.75 -11.54 -5.27
CA ALA A 12 -8.27 -11.55 -6.65
C ALA A 12 -6.78 -11.19 -6.73
N VAL A 13 -6.13 -11.63 -7.81
CA VAL A 13 -4.77 -11.23 -8.17
C VAL A 13 -4.77 -10.82 -9.63
N PHE A 14 -4.22 -9.65 -9.91
CA PHE A 14 -4.02 -9.18 -11.29
C PHE A 14 -2.55 -8.83 -11.49
N GLU A 15 -2.11 -8.88 -12.73
CA GLU A 15 -0.75 -8.53 -13.10
C GLU A 15 -0.74 -7.76 -14.42
N ALA A 16 0.02 -6.67 -14.45
CA ALA A 16 0.27 -5.92 -15.66
C ALA A 16 1.63 -5.24 -15.58
N LEU A 17 2.38 -5.26 -16.70
CA LEU A 17 3.68 -4.60 -16.81
C LEU A 17 4.64 -4.98 -15.66
N ASN A 18 4.65 -6.26 -15.29
CA ASN A 18 5.44 -6.84 -14.19
C ASN A 18 5.13 -6.26 -12.80
N VAL A 19 3.94 -5.68 -12.61
CA VAL A 19 3.43 -5.31 -11.29
C VAL A 19 2.22 -6.16 -10.99
N GLN A 20 2.31 -6.89 -9.88
CA GLN A 20 1.22 -7.69 -9.36
C GLN A 20 0.44 -6.90 -8.31
N VAL A 21 -0.88 -6.97 -8.37
CA VAL A 21 -1.78 -6.45 -7.35
C VAL A 21 -2.57 -7.60 -6.74
N VAL A 22 -2.63 -7.63 -5.41
CA VAL A 22 -3.39 -8.60 -4.63
C VAL A 22 -4.49 -7.86 -3.89
N LEU A 23 -5.73 -8.30 -4.10
CA LEU A 23 -6.91 -7.82 -3.38
C LEU A 23 -7.25 -8.89 -2.35
N ALA A 24 -7.32 -8.51 -1.07
CA ALA A 24 -7.62 -9.43 0.01
C ALA A 24 -8.46 -8.75 1.08
N VAL A 25 -9.32 -9.51 1.75
CA VAL A 25 -10.17 -9.04 2.83
C VAL A 25 -9.71 -9.64 4.16
N MET A 26 -9.69 -8.82 5.21
CA MET A 26 -9.42 -9.29 6.57
C MET A 26 -10.45 -10.33 6.99
N ASP A 27 -9.99 -11.49 7.46
CA ASP A 27 -10.83 -12.47 8.12
C ASP A 27 -11.13 -11.99 9.55
N THR A 28 -12.36 -11.51 9.77
CA THR A 28 -12.83 -11.02 11.07
C THR A 28 -13.24 -12.13 12.03
N GLN A 29 -13.26 -13.40 11.58
CA GLN A 29 -13.55 -14.54 12.43
C GLN A 29 -12.33 -14.98 13.26
N LEU A 30 -11.13 -14.56 12.87
CA LEU A 30 -9.91 -14.86 13.60
C LEU A 30 -9.85 -14.12 14.93
N GLU A 31 -9.41 -14.82 15.98
CA GLU A 31 -9.30 -14.26 17.34
C GLU A 31 -8.43 -12.98 17.37
N CYS A 32 -7.31 -12.99 16.62
CA CYS A 32 -6.41 -11.84 16.52
C CYS A 32 -7.02 -10.61 15.80
N HIS A 33 -8.18 -10.78 15.16
CA HIS A 33 -8.93 -9.72 14.46
C HIS A 33 -10.26 -9.38 15.12
N ARG A 34 -10.63 -10.06 16.22
CA ARG A 34 -11.87 -9.78 16.95
C ARG A 34 -11.91 -8.32 17.41
N GLY A 35 -13.04 -7.65 17.17
CA GLY A 35 -13.25 -6.24 17.51
C GLY A 35 -12.56 -5.22 16.59
N LYS A 36 -11.79 -5.67 15.58
CA LYS A 36 -11.21 -4.78 14.58
C LYS A 36 -12.24 -4.46 13.49
N THR A 37 -12.20 -3.22 13.00
CA THR A 37 -12.97 -2.85 11.81
C THR A 37 -12.47 -3.66 10.60
N PRO A 38 -13.37 -4.26 9.80
CA PRO A 38 -12.97 -5.07 8.65
C PRO A 38 -12.23 -4.21 7.61
N ILE A 39 -11.23 -4.81 6.98
CA ILE A 39 -10.34 -4.12 6.03
C ILE A 39 -10.34 -4.87 4.69
N PHE A 40 -10.58 -4.13 3.62
CA PHE A 40 -10.26 -4.55 2.26
C PHE A 40 -8.89 -3.99 1.87
N ALA A 41 -7.91 -4.85 1.73
CA ALA A 41 -6.52 -4.51 1.42
C ALA A 41 -6.23 -4.68 -0.08
N ILE A 42 -5.58 -3.68 -0.67
CA ILE A 42 -5.09 -3.67 -2.06
C ILE A 42 -3.57 -3.49 -1.99
N GLY A 43 -2.84 -4.58 -2.19
CA GLY A 43 -1.38 -4.62 -2.10
C GLY A 43 -0.71 -4.69 -3.47
N PHE A 44 0.24 -3.80 -3.74
CA PHE A 44 1.01 -3.78 -4.99
C PHE A 44 2.46 -4.25 -4.76
N ARG A 45 2.92 -5.16 -5.61
CA ARG A 45 4.29 -5.68 -5.63
C ARG A 45 4.95 -5.35 -6.98
N GLY A 46 6.06 -4.62 -6.94
CA GLY A 46 6.92 -4.42 -8.10
C GLY A 46 7.91 -5.57 -8.31
N THR A 47 8.58 -5.58 -9.47
CA THR A 47 9.70 -6.49 -9.78
C THR A 47 10.94 -6.18 -8.94
N THR A 48 11.68 -7.24 -8.63
CA THR A 48 12.91 -7.22 -7.82
C THR A 48 14.10 -6.51 -8.48
N ASN A 49 14.03 -6.23 -9.79
CA ASN A 49 15.08 -5.51 -10.52
C ASN A 49 14.82 -4.00 -10.54
N LEU A 50 15.15 -3.35 -9.42
CA LEU A 50 15.10 -1.89 -9.25
C LEU A 50 15.93 -1.13 -10.30
N SER A 51 17.01 -1.74 -10.82
CA SER A 51 17.86 -1.19 -11.88
C SER A 51 17.06 -1.00 -13.18
N ASN A 52 16.35 -2.04 -13.61
CA ASN A 52 15.50 -2.00 -14.82
C ASN A 52 14.27 -1.12 -14.62
N ALA A 53 13.75 -1.03 -13.39
CA ALA A 53 12.67 -0.13 -13.07
C ALA A 53 13.12 1.34 -13.24
N ARG A 54 14.29 1.72 -12.72
CA ARG A 54 14.84 3.08 -12.86
C ARG A 54 15.08 3.48 -14.31
N GLU A 55 15.57 2.57 -15.15
CA GLU A 55 15.78 2.84 -16.58
C GLU A 55 14.47 2.93 -17.39
N ASN A 56 13.47 2.09 -17.07
CA ASN A 56 12.13 2.16 -17.69
C ASN A 56 11.32 3.38 -17.22
N LEU A 57 11.69 3.99 -16.10
CA LEU A 57 11.12 5.24 -15.60
C LEU A 57 11.70 6.46 -16.32
N ARG A 58 11.69 6.43 -17.66
CA ARG A 58 11.94 7.62 -18.47
C ARG A 58 10.99 8.73 -18.00
N MET A 59 11.60 9.86 -17.64
CA MET A 59 11.10 10.99 -16.86
C MET A 59 9.98 11.82 -17.51
N ARG A 60 9.08 11.18 -18.26
CA ARG A 60 7.97 11.85 -18.91
C ARG A 60 6.80 11.91 -17.95
N GLN A 61 6.50 13.10 -17.44
CA GLN A 61 5.25 13.35 -16.74
C GLN A 61 4.10 13.51 -17.74
N ARG A 62 2.98 12.81 -17.50
CA ARG A 62 1.76 12.90 -18.31
C ARG A 62 0.62 13.50 -17.48
N ARG A 63 -0.24 14.29 -18.13
CA ARG A 63 -1.47 14.79 -17.51
C ARG A 63 -2.36 13.62 -17.10
N TRP A 64 -2.79 13.58 -15.85
CA TRP A 64 -3.76 12.59 -15.41
C TRP A 64 -5.18 13.15 -15.53
N ARG A 65 -5.95 12.66 -16.51
CA ARG A 65 -7.28 13.19 -16.82
C ARG A 65 -8.27 13.06 -15.65
N GLU A 66 -8.16 11.99 -14.87
CA GLU A 66 -9.02 11.75 -13.71
C GLU A 66 -8.98 12.88 -12.68
N VAL A 67 -7.77 13.35 -12.36
CA VAL A 67 -7.57 14.46 -11.43
C VAL A 67 -8.02 15.78 -12.06
N ASN A 68 -7.66 16.01 -13.32
CA ASN A 68 -7.93 17.28 -13.99
C ASN A 68 -9.43 17.52 -14.29
N ASN A 69 -10.21 16.47 -14.55
CA ASN A 69 -11.65 16.60 -14.79
C ASN A 69 -12.41 17.09 -13.54
N GLU A 70 -11.95 16.75 -12.34
CA GLU A 70 -12.53 17.26 -11.09
C GLU A 70 -12.16 18.72 -10.80
N ARG A 71 -11.10 19.23 -11.44
CA ARG A 71 -10.60 20.61 -11.25
C ARG A 71 -11.19 21.63 -12.24
N LYS A 72 -12.07 21.21 -13.16
CA LYS A 72 -12.65 22.08 -14.21
C LYS A 72 -13.46 23.28 -13.69
N GLY A 73 -13.77 23.34 -12.40
CA GLY A 73 -14.46 24.49 -11.77
C GLY A 73 -13.54 25.60 -11.23
N TRP A 74 -12.22 25.49 -11.34
CA TRP A 74 -11.28 26.46 -10.77
C TRP A 74 -10.36 27.04 -11.85
N SER A 75 -10.67 28.27 -12.30
CA SER A 75 -9.82 29.07 -13.18
C SER A 75 -8.37 29.10 -12.66
N ILE A 76 -7.42 28.83 -13.56
CA ILE A 76 -5.95 28.98 -13.37
C ILE A 76 -5.27 27.89 -12.50
N THR A 77 -5.61 26.60 -12.64
CA THR A 77 -4.77 25.56 -12.03
C THR A 77 -3.91 24.79 -13.03
N ARG A 78 -2.58 24.84 -12.84
CA ARG A 78 -1.61 24.00 -13.53
C ARG A 78 -2.12 22.54 -13.55
N SER A 79 -2.10 21.91 -14.73
CA SER A 79 -2.58 20.53 -14.90
C SER A 79 -1.82 19.57 -13.98
N ALA A 80 -2.54 18.71 -13.26
CA ALA A 80 -1.95 17.62 -12.49
C ALA A 80 -1.26 16.64 -13.45
N LYS A 81 0.05 16.47 -13.26
CA LYS A 81 0.88 15.54 -14.03
C LYS A 81 1.50 14.51 -13.08
N VAL A 82 1.58 13.28 -13.56
CA VAL A 82 2.17 12.13 -12.85
C VAL A 82 3.15 11.42 -13.76
N HIS A 83 4.07 10.67 -13.18
CA HIS A 83 5.02 9.85 -13.91
C HIS A 83 4.30 8.90 -14.87
N SER A 84 4.66 8.93 -16.16
CA SER A 84 3.97 8.15 -17.19
C SER A 84 4.03 6.64 -16.97
N GLY A 85 5.19 6.11 -16.54
CA GLY A 85 5.36 4.70 -16.17
C GLY A 85 4.37 4.23 -15.09
N PHE A 86 4.37 4.88 -13.91
CA PHE A 86 3.42 4.56 -12.83
C PHE A 86 1.97 4.64 -13.29
N LEU A 87 1.62 5.68 -14.06
CA LEU A 87 0.27 5.86 -14.54
C LEU A 87 -0.12 4.83 -15.61
N ASN A 88 0.81 4.37 -16.46
CA ASN A 88 0.55 3.29 -17.42
C ASN A 88 0.20 1.99 -16.68
N ILE A 89 1.01 1.62 -15.69
CA ILE A 89 0.75 0.43 -14.84
C ILE A 89 -0.61 0.55 -14.18
N TRP A 90 -0.91 1.70 -13.56
CA TRP A 90 -2.21 1.90 -12.92
C TRP A 90 -3.36 1.78 -13.91
N ILE A 91 -3.30 2.44 -15.07
CA ILE A 91 -4.35 2.38 -16.09
C ILE A 91 -4.62 0.94 -16.54
N SER A 92 -3.58 0.13 -16.74
CA SER A 92 -3.71 -1.28 -17.13
C SER A 92 -4.41 -2.14 -16.07
N LEU A 93 -4.26 -1.82 -14.78
CA LEU A 93 -4.89 -2.57 -13.67
C LEU A 93 -6.23 -1.98 -13.22
N LYS A 94 -6.49 -0.71 -13.53
CA LYS A 94 -7.54 0.10 -12.92
C LYS A 94 -8.93 -0.53 -13.04
N LEU A 95 -9.32 -0.97 -14.23
CA LEU A 95 -10.67 -1.48 -14.47
C LEU A 95 -10.94 -2.71 -13.59
N ALA A 96 -10.04 -3.69 -13.62
CA ALA A 96 -10.16 -4.93 -12.87
C ALA A 96 -10.17 -4.68 -11.35
N VAL A 97 -9.28 -3.83 -10.85
CA VAL A 97 -9.19 -3.50 -9.41
C VAL A 97 -10.45 -2.78 -8.93
N LEU A 98 -10.89 -1.73 -9.62
CA LEU A 98 -12.06 -0.95 -9.21
C LEU A 98 -13.35 -1.74 -9.33
N HIS A 99 -13.51 -2.54 -10.39
CA HIS A 99 -14.68 -3.40 -10.56
C HIS A 99 -14.75 -4.43 -9.43
N THR A 100 -13.65 -5.13 -9.14
CA THR A 100 -13.61 -6.14 -8.07
C THR A 100 -13.93 -5.53 -6.70
N LEU A 101 -13.34 -4.37 -6.38
CA LEU A 101 -13.65 -3.66 -5.13
C LEU A 101 -15.13 -3.24 -5.09
N GLN A 102 -15.63 -2.61 -6.15
CA GLN A 102 -17.01 -2.14 -6.20
C GLN A 102 -17.99 -3.30 -6.01
N THR A 103 -17.83 -4.39 -6.78
CA THR A 103 -18.64 -5.60 -6.67
C THR A 103 -18.60 -6.14 -5.24
N PHE A 104 -17.41 -6.29 -4.66
CA PHE A 104 -17.28 -6.80 -3.29
C PHE A 104 -18.04 -5.93 -2.28
N LEU A 105 -17.87 -4.60 -2.33
CA LEU A 105 -18.52 -3.67 -1.42
C LEU A 105 -20.04 -3.63 -1.60
N THR A 106 -20.54 -3.79 -2.83
CA THR A 106 -21.98 -3.85 -3.09
C THR A 106 -22.61 -5.16 -2.62
N THR A 107 -21.91 -6.29 -2.79
CA THR A 107 -22.38 -7.61 -2.34
C THR A 107 -22.39 -7.71 -0.82
N HIS A 108 -21.44 -7.06 -0.14
CA HIS A 108 -21.32 -7.07 1.33
C HIS A 108 -21.79 -5.75 1.95
N SER A 109 -22.91 -5.20 1.46
CA SER A 109 -23.44 -3.88 1.86
C SER A 109 -23.86 -3.78 3.34
N SER A 110 -24.06 -4.90 4.02
CA SER A 110 -24.37 -4.96 5.45
C SER A 110 -23.19 -4.56 6.35
N VAL A 111 -21.97 -4.53 5.81
CA VAL A 111 -20.75 -4.25 6.57
C VAL A 111 -19.95 -3.14 5.90
N VAL A 112 -19.48 -2.18 6.70
CA VAL A 112 -18.61 -1.10 6.22
C VAL A 112 -17.14 -1.51 6.35
N TYR A 113 -16.50 -1.77 5.23
CA TYR A 113 -15.08 -2.10 5.11
C TYR A 113 -14.25 -0.82 4.99
N ARG A 114 -13.17 -0.74 5.78
CA ARG A 114 -12.10 0.22 5.51
C ARG A 114 -11.33 -0.24 4.28
N VAL A 115 -10.88 0.69 3.44
CA VAL A 115 -9.99 0.37 2.32
C VAL A 115 -8.55 0.78 2.64
N LEU A 116 -7.64 -0.18 2.51
CA LEU A 116 -6.20 -0.01 2.71
C LEU A 116 -5.48 -0.24 1.38
N CYS A 117 -4.77 0.77 0.88
CA CYS A 117 -3.84 0.60 -0.24
C CYS A 117 -2.41 0.53 0.29
N THR A 118 -1.61 -0.41 -0.21
CA THR A 118 -0.21 -0.54 0.22
C THR A 118 0.70 -1.00 -0.90
N GLY A 119 1.98 -0.67 -0.78
CA GLY A 119 2.99 -1.11 -1.74
C GLY A 119 4.38 -0.60 -1.38
N HIS A 120 5.38 -1.31 -1.89
CA HIS A 120 6.79 -0.98 -1.73
C HIS A 120 7.40 -0.46 -3.03
N SER A 121 8.26 0.56 -2.94
CA SER A 121 8.97 1.15 -4.09
C SER A 121 8.00 1.57 -5.20
N LEU A 122 8.20 1.07 -6.42
CA LEU A 122 7.27 1.18 -7.57
C LEU A 122 5.81 0.87 -7.18
N GLY A 123 5.60 -0.19 -6.39
CA GLY A 123 4.28 -0.58 -5.91
C GLY A 123 3.64 0.47 -5.02
N GLY A 124 4.43 1.20 -4.22
CA GLY A 124 3.93 2.32 -3.41
C GLY A 124 3.41 3.47 -4.26
N ALA A 125 4.11 3.79 -5.35
CA ALA A 125 3.65 4.82 -6.29
C ALA A 125 2.32 4.45 -6.95
N VAL A 126 2.20 3.20 -7.41
CA VAL A 126 0.94 2.69 -8.00
C VAL A 126 -0.17 2.58 -6.96
N ALA A 127 0.14 2.19 -5.71
CA ALA A 127 -0.82 2.14 -4.60
C ALA A 127 -1.42 3.52 -4.30
N SER A 128 -0.60 4.58 -4.34
CA SER A 128 -1.09 5.95 -4.22
C SER A 128 -2.05 6.32 -5.35
N LEU A 129 -1.70 6.06 -6.62
CA LEU A 129 -2.60 6.32 -7.76
C LEU A 129 -3.92 5.53 -7.62
N CYS A 130 -3.83 4.26 -7.21
CA CYS A 130 -4.99 3.42 -6.91
C CYS A 130 -5.90 4.05 -5.86
N ALA A 131 -5.34 4.50 -4.72
CA ALA A 131 -6.10 5.09 -3.63
C ALA A 131 -6.89 6.34 -4.06
N TYR A 132 -6.32 7.18 -4.92
CA TYR A 132 -7.03 8.34 -5.47
C TYR A 132 -8.26 7.92 -6.30
N SER A 133 -8.09 6.97 -7.23
CA SER A 133 -9.20 6.46 -8.04
C SER A 133 -10.24 5.71 -7.19
N VAL A 134 -9.82 4.93 -6.19
CA VAL A 134 -10.71 4.27 -5.23
C VAL A 134 -11.53 5.30 -4.48
N ARG A 135 -10.90 6.35 -3.93
CA ARG A 135 -11.61 7.42 -3.22
C ARG A 135 -12.70 8.05 -4.08
N ARG A 136 -12.40 8.30 -5.37
CA ARG A 136 -13.38 8.83 -6.33
C ARG A 136 -14.54 7.87 -6.56
N MET A 137 -14.24 6.60 -6.81
CA MET A 137 -15.27 5.57 -6.98
C MET A 137 -16.15 5.45 -5.74
N LEU A 138 -15.59 5.48 -4.53
CA LEU A 138 -16.34 5.41 -3.26
C LEU A 138 -17.32 6.58 -3.12
N ARG A 139 -16.91 7.79 -3.57
CA ARG A 139 -17.82 8.96 -3.60
C ARG A 139 -18.96 8.76 -4.60
N GLN A 140 -18.66 8.21 -5.78
CA GLN A 140 -19.67 7.99 -6.83
C GLN A 140 -20.75 7.02 -6.39
N ILE A 141 -20.36 5.92 -5.73
CA ILE A 141 -21.31 4.93 -5.20
C ILE A 141 -21.88 5.30 -3.81
N LYS A 142 -21.57 6.51 -3.30
CA LYS A 142 -21.97 6.99 -1.97
C LYS A 142 -21.64 6.00 -0.82
N TYR A 143 -20.51 5.32 -0.93
CA TYR A 143 -20.08 4.37 0.11
C TYR A 143 -19.79 5.10 1.43
N PRO A 144 -20.23 4.59 2.59
CA PRO A 144 -20.10 5.26 3.91
C PRO A 144 -18.67 5.17 4.49
N LEU A 145 -17.65 5.46 3.67
CA LEU A 145 -16.26 5.57 4.09
C LEU A 145 -15.74 6.97 3.75
N SER A 146 -15.35 7.72 4.77
CA SER A 146 -14.86 9.09 4.63
C SER A 146 -13.48 9.13 3.95
N GLU A 147 -12.59 8.20 4.28
CA GLU A 147 -11.19 8.25 3.84
C GLU A 147 -10.60 6.86 3.59
N VAL A 148 -9.84 6.74 2.50
CA VAL A 148 -8.98 5.57 2.19
C VAL A 148 -7.66 5.71 2.96
N THR A 149 -7.17 4.62 3.55
CA THR A 149 -5.87 4.61 4.23
C THR A 149 -4.79 4.10 3.28
N VAL A 150 -3.63 4.74 3.28
CA VAL A 150 -2.50 4.34 2.42
C VAL A 150 -1.23 4.27 3.25
N TYR A 151 -0.55 3.13 3.18
CA TYR A 151 0.79 2.96 3.73
C TYR A 151 1.72 2.55 2.59
N THR A 152 2.76 3.33 2.34
CA THR A 152 3.76 2.99 1.32
C THR A 152 5.15 2.95 1.92
N PHE A 153 6.01 2.10 1.35
CA PHE A 153 7.35 1.86 1.86
C PHE A 153 8.35 2.16 0.75
N GLY A 154 9.24 3.14 0.96
CA GLY A 154 10.25 3.53 -0.04
C GLY A 154 9.65 4.12 -1.32
N GLN A 155 8.48 4.75 -1.23
CA GLN A 155 7.78 5.28 -2.40
C GLN A 155 8.56 6.45 -3.05
N PRO A 156 8.83 6.40 -4.37
CA PRO A 156 9.45 7.51 -5.10
C PRO A 156 8.46 8.68 -5.30
N ALA A 157 8.96 9.84 -5.70
CA ALA A 157 8.11 10.98 -6.08
C ALA A 157 7.22 10.62 -7.29
N ILE A 158 5.93 10.99 -7.25
CA ILE A 158 4.92 10.49 -8.21
C ILE A 158 4.56 11.52 -9.28
N GLY A 159 4.45 12.79 -8.93
CA GLY A 159 3.88 13.81 -9.82
C GLY A 159 4.26 15.24 -9.44
N ASN A 160 3.62 16.23 -10.06
CA ASN A 160 3.89 17.64 -9.78
C ASN A 160 3.09 18.18 -8.59
N SER A 161 3.39 19.42 -8.16
CA SER A 161 2.71 20.08 -7.02
C SER A 161 1.19 20.16 -7.18
N ALA A 162 0.70 20.33 -8.41
CA ALA A 162 -0.72 20.30 -8.74
C ALA A 162 -1.36 18.93 -8.45
N PHE A 163 -0.66 17.84 -8.78
CA PHE A 163 -1.09 16.49 -8.41
C PHE A 163 -1.06 16.30 -6.89
N ARG A 164 0.03 16.70 -6.23
CA ARG A 164 0.15 16.60 -4.77
C ARG A 164 -1.00 17.28 -4.04
N SER A 165 -1.31 18.54 -4.40
CA SER A 165 -2.40 19.29 -3.76
C SER A 165 -3.76 18.60 -3.93
N ALA A 166 -4.06 18.08 -5.12
CA ALA A 166 -5.30 17.34 -5.36
C ALA A 166 -5.33 16.00 -4.60
N TYR A 167 -4.20 15.30 -4.56
CA TYR A 167 -4.06 14.02 -3.89
C TYR A 167 -4.21 14.16 -2.37
N ASP A 168 -3.43 15.04 -1.74
CA ASP A 168 -3.40 15.22 -0.28
C ASP A 168 -4.78 15.67 0.24
N LYS A 169 -5.56 16.41 -0.57
CA LYS A 169 -6.96 16.75 -0.27
C LYS A 169 -7.91 15.56 -0.37
N ALA A 170 -7.71 14.68 -1.35
CA ALA A 170 -8.60 13.54 -1.59
C ALA A 170 -8.31 12.35 -0.65
N VAL A 171 -7.04 12.09 -0.35
CA VAL A 171 -6.56 10.93 0.41
C VAL A 171 -5.61 11.39 1.53
N PRO A 172 -6.11 12.12 2.55
CA PRO A 172 -5.28 12.72 3.59
C PRO A 172 -4.60 11.67 4.49
N ARG A 173 -5.20 10.47 4.65
CA ARG A 173 -4.62 9.34 5.40
C ARG A 173 -3.60 8.55 4.57
N THR A 174 -2.61 9.26 4.04
CA THR A 174 -1.48 8.66 3.32
C THR A 174 -0.20 8.82 4.13
N PHE A 175 0.40 7.69 4.51
CA PHE A 175 1.66 7.63 5.25
C PHE A 175 2.72 6.97 4.38
N ARG A 176 3.77 7.74 4.08
CA ARG A 176 4.92 7.30 3.30
C ARG A 176 6.06 6.99 4.26
N VAL A 177 6.26 5.71 4.51
CA VAL A 177 7.29 5.19 5.38
C VAL A 177 8.63 5.18 4.64
N VAL A 178 9.63 5.83 5.22
CA VAL A 178 10.98 5.98 4.70
C VAL A 178 11.95 5.39 5.70
N ASN A 179 12.79 4.45 5.27
CA ASN A 179 13.80 3.86 6.13
C ASN A 179 15.07 4.71 6.12
N GLU A 180 15.82 4.69 7.22
CA GLU A 180 17.12 5.33 7.34
C GLU A 180 18.02 5.00 6.13
N SER A 181 18.62 6.03 5.53
CA SER A 181 19.56 5.89 4.40
C SER A 181 18.99 5.19 3.15
N ASP A 182 17.67 5.15 2.97
CA ASP A 182 17.05 4.75 1.70
C ASP A 182 17.17 5.85 0.64
N ALA A 183 18.06 5.64 -0.32
CA ALA A 183 18.29 6.56 -1.43
C ALA A 183 17.05 6.77 -2.32
N VAL A 184 16.20 5.74 -2.52
CA VAL A 184 15.09 5.81 -3.51
C VAL A 184 14.03 6.82 -3.08
N SER A 185 13.80 6.95 -1.77
CA SER A 185 12.90 7.94 -1.20
C SER A 185 13.53 9.33 -1.11
N LEU A 186 14.86 9.43 -1.11
CA LEU A 186 15.62 10.69 -1.16
C LEU A 186 15.73 11.32 -2.57
N PHE A 187 15.53 10.55 -3.65
CA PHE A 187 15.58 11.07 -5.03
C PHE A 187 14.35 11.93 -5.38
N SER A 188 14.26 13.12 -4.76
CA SER A 188 13.50 14.27 -5.28
C SER A 188 14.28 15.04 -6.36
N LEU A 189 15.50 14.62 -6.69
CA LEU A 189 16.18 15.06 -7.91
C LEU A 189 15.27 14.72 -9.10
N PHE A 190 15.18 15.63 -10.06
CA PHE A 190 14.36 15.56 -11.29
C PHE A 190 12.88 16.01 -11.23
N GLY A 191 12.48 16.83 -10.24
CA GLY A 191 11.27 17.67 -10.35
C GLY A 191 9.92 16.98 -10.08
N GLY A 192 9.94 15.80 -9.46
CA GLY A 192 8.76 15.17 -8.87
C GLY A 192 8.48 15.69 -7.46
N THR A 193 7.24 15.53 -7.00
CA THR A 193 6.81 15.81 -5.62
C THR A 193 6.25 14.54 -5.00
N HIS A 194 6.58 14.34 -3.71
CA HIS A 194 5.98 13.31 -2.89
C HIS A 194 4.56 13.71 -2.44
N VAL A 195 3.76 12.71 -2.12
CA VAL A 195 2.40 12.86 -1.58
C VAL A 195 2.31 12.20 -0.21
N GLY A 196 1.35 12.64 0.60
CA GLY A 196 1.13 12.14 1.94
C GLY A 196 2.16 12.62 2.98
N VAL A 197 1.96 12.14 4.19
CA VAL A 197 2.81 12.40 5.37
C VAL A 197 4.03 11.48 5.33
N GLU A 198 5.23 12.05 5.39
CA GLU A 198 6.46 11.28 5.55
C GLU A 198 6.57 10.77 6.99
N VAL A 199 6.87 9.49 7.13
CA VAL A 199 7.17 8.84 8.41
C VAL A 199 8.53 8.19 8.26
N ASP A 200 9.54 8.78 8.86
CA ASP A 200 10.85 8.18 8.90
C ASP A 200 10.95 7.18 10.01
N ILE A 201 11.58 6.04 9.72
CA ILE A 201 11.88 4.99 10.69
C ILE A 201 13.36 4.63 10.61
N ASP A 202 13.89 4.08 11.70
CA ASP A 202 15.23 3.51 11.73
C ASP A 202 15.24 2.08 12.30
N ARG A 203 16.40 1.44 12.18
CA ARG A 203 16.64 0.08 12.67
C ARG A 203 16.64 -0.04 14.20
N HIS A 204 16.64 1.08 14.92
CA HIS A 204 16.66 1.15 16.38
C HIS A 204 15.26 1.33 16.98
N GLY A 205 14.24 1.46 16.14
CA GLY A 205 12.85 1.61 16.57
C GLY A 205 12.44 3.06 16.84
N ASN A 206 13.26 4.04 16.44
CA ASN A 206 12.86 5.44 16.45
C ASN A 206 12.05 5.77 15.19
N TYR A 207 11.17 6.77 15.30
CA TYR A 207 10.46 7.30 14.15
C TYR A 207 10.22 8.80 14.27
N ILE A 208 10.17 9.49 13.13
CA ILE A 208 9.85 10.91 13.05
C ILE A 208 8.72 11.09 12.03
N CYS A 209 7.63 11.71 12.48
CA CYS A 209 6.51 12.07 11.61
C CYS A 209 6.72 13.49 11.09
N LYS A 210 6.68 13.68 9.77
CA LYS A 210 6.92 14.97 9.09
C LYS A 210 8.27 15.59 9.49
N PRO A 211 9.41 14.92 9.22
CA PRO A 211 10.71 15.50 9.49
C PRO A 211 10.86 16.88 8.84
N THR A 212 11.45 17.81 9.57
CA THR A 212 11.94 19.08 9.05
C THR A 212 13.16 18.86 8.15
N PHE A 213 13.53 19.87 7.37
CA PHE A 213 14.73 19.82 6.55
C PHE A 213 16.00 19.57 7.37
N ILE A 214 16.11 20.18 8.56
CA ILE A 214 17.24 20.02 9.47
C ILE A 214 17.30 18.60 10.05
N GLU A 215 16.16 18.04 10.46
CA GLU A 215 16.09 16.64 10.93
C GLU A 215 16.40 15.63 9.83
N ARG A 216 16.23 15.99 8.55
CA ARG A 216 16.71 15.17 7.43
C ARG A 216 18.22 15.27 7.25
N LEU A 217 18.78 16.47 7.41
CA LEU A 217 20.19 16.74 7.14
C LEU A 217 21.13 16.30 8.27
N PHE A 218 20.70 16.47 9.53
CA PHE A 218 21.52 16.23 10.73
C PHE A 218 21.11 14.98 11.50
N ARG A 219 20.60 13.96 10.80
CA ARG A 219 20.37 12.69 11.48
C ARG A 219 21.68 12.19 12.08
N PRO A 220 21.69 11.73 13.35
CA PRO A 220 22.79 10.97 13.90
C PRO A 220 22.80 9.56 13.27
N THR A 221 22.92 9.46 11.94
CA THR A 221 23.09 8.19 11.24
C THR A 221 24.55 7.77 11.42
N ARG A 222 24.87 7.06 12.51
CA ARG A 222 26.15 6.33 12.64
C ARG A 222 26.11 5.05 11.79
N GLY A 223 25.75 5.18 10.53
CA GLY A 223 25.65 4.13 9.54
C GLY A 223 26.13 4.66 8.20
N THR A 224 27.18 4.05 7.67
CA THR A 224 27.82 4.42 6.40
C THR A 224 26.87 4.25 5.21
N GLY A 225 26.52 5.35 4.55
CA GLY A 225 26.32 5.40 3.10
C GLY A 225 24.89 5.29 2.52
N PHE A 226 24.77 5.83 1.29
CA PHE A 226 23.65 5.65 0.36
C PHE A 226 23.53 4.18 -0.07
N ALA A 227 22.83 3.34 0.70
CA ALA A 227 22.78 1.91 0.43
C ALA A 227 21.43 1.48 -0.16
N LEU A 228 21.45 0.97 -1.40
CA LEU A 228 20.31 0.29 -2.05
C LEU A 228 19.79 -0.89 -1.20
N GLN A 229 20.62 -1.41 -0.28
CA GLN A 229 20.27 -2.47 0.67
C GLN A 229 19.21 -2.03 1.69
N ASN A 230 19.19 -0.75 2.10
CA ASN A 230 18.20 -0.21 3.04
C ASN A 230 16.82 0.01 2.38
N HIS A 231 16.77 -0.03 1.05
CA HIS A 231 15.53 -0.01 0.26
C HIS A 231 14.87 -1.40 0.16
N THR A 232 15.40 -2.44 0.79
CA THR A 232 14.78 -3.78 0.72
C THR A 232 13.61 -3.89 1.69
N LEU A 233 12.58 -4.66 1.31
CA LEU A 233 11.48 -5.01 2.24
C LEU A 233 11.98 -5.68 3.53
N SER A 234 13.12 -6.37 3.50
CA SER A 234 13.76 -6.94 4.70
C SER A 234 14.17 -5.84 5.66
N ALA A 235 14.91 -4.82 5.20
CA ALA A 235 15.36 -3.71 6.04
C ALA A 235 14.18 -2.89 6.61
N TYR A 236 13.13 -2.68 5.80
CA TYR A 236 11.89 -2.09 6.28
C TYR A 236 11.22 -2.94 7.37
N ALA A 237 11.15 -4.26 7.18
CA ALA A 237 10.57 -5.17 8.16
C ALA A 237 11.36 -5.20 9.48
N GLU A 238 12.69 -5.17 9.42
CA GLU A 238 13.57 -5.09 10.60
C GLU A 238 13.30 -3.81 11.40
N SER A 239 13.25 -2.67 10.72
CA SER A 239 13.01 -1.36 11.35
C SER A 239 11.61 -1.27 11.98
N LEU A 240 10.60 -1.79 11.29
CA LEU A 240 9.23 -1.86 11.83
C LEU A 240 9.11 -2.82 13.01
N ASN A 241 9.84 -3.94 13.00
CA ASN A 241 9.90 -4.86 14.14
C ASN A 241 10.57 -4.18 15.34
N ALA A 242 11.69 -3.48 15.14
CA ALA A 242 12.35 -2.72 16.20
C ALA A 242 11.42 -1.65 16.80
N LEU A 243 10.64 -0.96 15.96
CA LEU A 243 9.64 0.01 16.42
C LEU A 243 8.56 -0.66 17.27
N ALA A 244 8.07 -1.82 16.84
CA ALA A 244 7.09 -2.60 17.60
C ALA A 244 7.66 -3.13 18.93
N ASP A 245 8.95 -3.46 18.99
CA ASP A 245 9.63 -3.87 20.22
C ASP A 245 9.78 -2.70 21.19
N CYS A 246 10.25 -1.54 20.71
CA CYS A 246 10.49 -0.37 21.56
C CYS A 246 9.21 0.31 22.04
N ASN A 247 8.18 0.39 21.18
CA ASN A 247 6.95 1.16 21.48
C ASN A 247 5.76 0.26 21.85
N GLY A 248 5.87 -1.05 21.65
CA GLY A 248 4.76 -1.97 21.86
C GLY A 248 4.60 -2.45 23.31
N ALA A 249 5.56 -2.19 24.21
CA ALA A 249 5.57 -2.69 25.59
C ALA A 249 5.25 -4.21 25.67
N GLY A 250 5.68 -5.00 24.69
CA GLY A 250 5.35 -6.43 24.56
C GLY A 250 3.92 -6.76 24.10
N ALA A 251 3.04 -5.76 23.94
CA ALA A 251 1.66 -5.95 23.48
C ALA A 251 1.57 -6.26 21.98
N CYS A 252 2.49 -5.73 21.17
CA CYS A 252 2.55 -6.07 19.75
C CYS A 252 3.20 -7.45 19.59
N ARG A 253 2.38 -8.49 19.36
CA ARG A 253 2.85 -9.86 19.11
C ARG A 253 3.16 -10.15 17.64
N VAL A 254 2.76 -9.25 16.74
CA VAL A 254 2.94 -9.43 15.29
C VAL A 254 4.34 -8.97 14.90
N ARG A 255 5.05 -9.78 14.10
CA ARG A 255 6.34 -9.42 13.51
C ARG A 255 6.24 -9.47 12.00
N CYS A 256 6.75 -8.43 11.34
CA CYS A 256 6.78 -8.33 9.90
C CYS A 256 7.40 -9.58 9.28
N ARG A 257 6.78 -10.10 8.22
CA ARG A 257 7.17 -11.30 7.47
C ARG A 257 7.11 -12.63 8.24
N ARG A 258 6.73 -12.63 9.52
CA ARG A 258 6.42 -13.85 10.27
C ARG A 258 4.91 -14.12 10.22
N PRO A 259 4.47 -15.31 9.81
CA PRO A 259 3.08 -15.72 9.98
C PRO A 259 2.63 -15.52 11.42
N TYR A 260 1.43 -14.99 11.61
CA TYR A 260 0.84 -14.83 12.95
C TYR A 260 -0.56 -15.42 13.06
N VAL A 261 -1.09 -15.96 11.97
CA VAL A 261 -2.20 -16.90 12.01
C VAL A 261 -1.59 -18.30 12.16
N GLN A 262 -1.73 -18.89 13.33
CA GLN A 262 -1.37 -20.29 13.53
C GLN A 262 -2.30 -21.16 12.66
N ASN A 263 -1.76 -22.18 12.00
CA ASN A 263 -2.54 -23.28 11.42
C ASN A 263 -3.48 -22.96 10.22
N ALA A 264 -3.01 -22.20 9.22
CA ALA A 264 -3.68 -22.11 7.91
C ALA A 264 -3.78 -23.47 7.18
N SER A 265 -2.87 -24.41 7.46
CA SER A 265 -2.82 -25.75 6.83
C SER A 265 -3.89 -26.74 7.32
N THR A 266 -4.51 -26.52 8.48
CA THR A 266 -5.49 -27.48 9.05
C THR A 266 -6.92 -27.30 8.54
N ARG A 267 -7.30 -26.11 8.03
CA ARG A 267 -8.64 -25.87 7.47
C ARG A 267 -8.85 -26.51 6.09
N ALA A 268 -7.77 -26.78 5.35
CA ALA A 268 -7.86 -27.48 4.06
C ALA A 268 -8.19 -28.98 4.24
N ASN A 269 -7.80 -29.59 5.37
CA ASN A 269 -7.99 -31.02 5.63
C ASN A 269 -9.31 -31.37 6.34
N SER A 270 -10.05 -30.39 6.85
CA SER A 270 -11.35 -30.63 7.50
C SER A 270 -12.54 -30.62 6.53
N VAL A 271 -12.36 -30.18 5.29
CA VAL A 271 -13.42 -30.18 4.25
C VAL A 271 -13.42 -31.48 3.43
N VAL A 272 -12.34 -32.27 3.46
CA VAL A 272 -12.20 -33.51 2.66
C VAL A 272 -12.59 -34.77 3.44
N LYS A 273 -12.86 -34.69 4.75
CA LYS A 273 -13.05 -35.87 5.61
C LYS A 273 -14.49 -36.14 6.09
N THR A 274 -15.50 -35.43 5.61
CA THR A 274 -16.89 -35.63 6.08
C THR A 274 -17.82 -36.43 5.15
N ASP A 275 -17.37 -36.90 3.97
CA ASP A 275 -18.24 -37.61 3.01
C ASP A 275 -17.84 -39.06 2.70
N ALA A 276 -17.17 -39.76 3.62
CA ALA A 276 -16.84 -41.17 3.43
C ALA A 276 -16.88 -41.97 4.73
N ASP A 277 -18.04 -42.03 5.40
CA ASP A 277 -18.35 -43.15 6.30
C ASP A 277 -19.85 -43.21 6.64
N THR A 278 -20.67 -43.71 5.70
CA THR A 278 -21.96 -44.32 6.03
C THR A 278 -22.41 -45.20 4.87
N THR A 279 -21.96 -46.46 4.87
CA THR A 279 -22.77 -47.63 4.46
C THR A 279 -21.99 -48.89 4.85
N SER A 280 -22.33 -49.44 6.01
CA SER A 280 -22.11 -50.85 6.34
C SER A 280 -23.48 -51.49 6.59
N THR A 281 -23.65 -52.71 6.07
CA THR A 281 -24.53 -53.78 6.55
C THR A 281 -26.05 -53.51 6.59
N VAL A 282 -26.82 -54.14 5.69
CA VAL A 282 -27.43 -55.49 5.83
C VAL A 282 -27.63 -56.06 4.42
#